data_AF-A0A973KPA7-F1
#
_entry.id   AF-A0A973KPA7-F1
#
_cell.length_a   1.000
_cell.length_b   1.000
_cell.length_c   1.000
_cell.angle_alpha   90.00
_cell.angle_beta   90.00
_cell.angle_gamma   90.00
#
_symmetry.space_group_name_H-M   'P 1'
#
loop_
_entity.id
_entity.type
_entity.pdbx_description
1 polymer ?
#
loop_
_entity_poly.entity_id
_entity_poly.type
_entity_poly.pdbx_seq_one_letter_code
_entity_poly.pdbx_strand_id
1 'polypeptide(L)'
;LARLDLANNLIYYGAIGCFIAFYGLQAPQGAVVTLIRNRRRLPVATRNVDLKSRINIPDAPPLGLLDRPAEKMLHLDLAAVVGILISAVVGSSVAGFVGIGITLGLGSLYVLALVPYVRGRKIPPNADKVLAAVDDWLHEYKPQTVMYFSGSKDSAYQVNMWLETMEQLDSRPLIILRERIILQNLAPTTVPVICVPGGVHLMNMDLSTVRVALYAANVGKNIHLLRVPTMKHVFIGHGDSDKLASVNPFSKAYDEVWTAGRAGRDRYAIADVGVRHEDIVEVGRPQLAPIQGWEGPRGGAADGRCPTVLYAPTWEGWDGDPGNTSIMLAGESIVKKLVKADPPVRVLYKPHPFTGTVLPKAAAAHRRIVALVEAAAAERTADSRFTSDPAEQEKAKADLVRIEARIAELVGTGGERADEAEATRDGVVDVARYEEVARLRGEWNEAYWRSFPAWEHRVIEGAEPRLYDCFNVSDAMVSDISSVVSDFIASGKPYAVTDSAGVGVEEFKRQNTAVRAAVILSNSAKELGALLDAVRDPAADALAEDRKELKEYLLGPDDPTSIQQFNTAVANLTLKADTRNLGQESRAAAAGTPGADELSDALSAQPPTA
;
A
#
# COMPACT_ATOMS: atom_id res chain seq x y z
N LEU A 1 -15.68 16.86 -53.45
CA LEU A 1 -16.85 16.58 -54.30
C LEU A 1 -17.44 17.85 -54.91
N ALA A 2 -17.94 18.82 -54.12
CA ALA A 2 -18.46 20.08 -54.67
C ALA A 2 -17.41 20.90 -55.47
N ARG A 3 -16.16 20.97 -54.98
CA ARG A 3 -15.03 21.59 -55.72
C ARG A 3 -14.53 20.79 -56.92
N LEU A 4 -14.98 19.55 -57.08
CA LEU A 4 -14.62 18.65 -58.19
C LEU A 4 -15.77 18.53 -59.21
N ASP A 5 -16.77 19.42 -59.13
CA ASP A 5 -17.97 19.43 -59.99
C ASP A 5 -18.82 18.14 -59.94
N LEU A 6 -18.65 17.35 -58.87
CA LEU A 6 -19.40 16.10 -58.63
C LEU A 6 -20.67 16.33 -57.81
N ALA A 7 -21.15 17.57 -57.68
CA ALA A 7 -22.28 17.94 -56.82
C ALA A 7 -23.61 17.29 -57.24
N ASN A 8 -23.77 16.98 -58.53
CA ASN A 8 -24.97 16.33 -59.08
C ASN A 8 -24.83 14.79 -59.18
N ASN A 9 -23.70 14.22 -58.72
CA ASN A 9 -23.46 12.78 -58.80
C ASN A 9 -24.09 12.07 -57.59
N LEU A 10 -24.69 10.90 -57.82
CA LEU A 10 -25.27 10.02 -56.78
C LEU A 10 -24.32 9.77 -55.60
N ILE A 11 -23.00 9.75 -55.83
CA ILE A 11 -22.01 9.57 -54.77
C ILE A 11 -21.97 10.74 -53.78
N TYR A 12 -22.32 11.97 -54.19
CA TYR A 12 -22.37 13.13 -53.32
C TYR A 12 -23.48 13.01 -52.28
N TYR A 13 -24.69 12.66 -52.72
CA TYR A 13 -25.82 12.41 -51.82
C TYR A 13 -25.60 11.16 -50.95
N GLY A 14 -24.99 10.11 -51.54
CA GLY A 14 -24.59 8.90 -50.80
C GLY A 14 -23.61 9.21 -49.67
N ALA A 15 -22.61 10.06 -49.92
CA ALA A 15 -21.65 10.50 -48.91
C ALA A 15 -22.32 11.29 -47.78
N ILE A 16 -23.18 12.26 -48.12
CA ILE A 16 -23.93 13.04 -47.12
C ILE A 16 -24.78 12.12 -46.25
N GLY A 17 -25.57 11.22 -46.87
CA GLY A 17 -26.37 10.24 -46.15
C GLY A 17 -25.54 9.31 -45.27
N CYS A 18 -24.40 8.84 -45.76
CA CYS A 18 -23.45 8.01 -45.00
C CYS A 18 -22.95 8.72 -43.76
N PHE A 19 -22.40 9.92 -43.87
CA PHE A 19 -21.84 10.63 -42.71
C PHE A 19 -22.94 11.00 -41.71
N ILE A 20 -24.13 11.43 -42.16
CA ILE A 20 -25.26 11.68 -41.26
C ILE A 20 -25.64 10.40 -40.49
N ALA A 21 -25.83 9.28 -41.20
CA ALA A 21 -26.20 8.01 -40.58
C ALA A 21 -25.10 7.49 -39.64
N PHE A 22 -23.84 7.59 -40.05
CA PHE A 22 -22.68 7.13 -39.28
C PHE A 22 -22.43 7.96 -38.02
N TYR A 23 -22.47 9.29 -38.10
CA TYR A 23 -22.41 10.14 -36.92
C TYR A 23 -23.64 9.93 -36.03
N GLY A 24 -24.80 9.62 -36.62
CA GLY A 24 -25.98 9.16 -35.90
C GLY A 24 -25.75 7.88 -35.08
N LEU A 25 -24.90 6.96 -35.52
CA LEU A 25 -24.53 5.74 -34.78
C LEU A 25 -23.63 6.00 -33.56
N GLN A 26 -22.98 7.16 -33.46
CA GLN A 26 -22.15 7.49 -32.30
C GLN A 26 -22.98 7.65 -31.03
N ALA A 27 -24.18 8.21 -31.13
CA ALA A 27 -25.09 8.38 -30.00
C ALA A 27 -25.51 7.04 -29.35
N PRO A 28 -26.07 6.05 -30.08
CA PRO A 28 -26.39 4.75 -29.51
C PRO A 28 -25.14 3.99 -29.06
N GLN A 29 -24.02 4.10 -29.78
CA GLN A 29 -22.76 3.48 -29.35
C GLN A 29 -22.29 4.02 -27.98
N GLY A 30 -22.22 5.35 -27.84
CA GLY A 30 -21.84 6.01 -26.59
C GLY A 30 -22.82 5.71 -25.45
N ALA A 31 -24.12 5.69 -25.75
CA ALA A 31 -25.16 5.34 -24.78
C ALA A 31 -25.03 3.89 -24.28
N VAL A 32 -24.81 2.93 -25.20
CA VAL A 32 -24.61 1.52 -24.85
C VAL A 32 -23.33 1.33 -24.04
N VAL A 33 -22.22 1.94 -24.45
CA VAL A 33 -20.94 1.88 -23.69
C VAL A 33 -21.11 2.45 -22.29
N THR A 34 -21.78 3.60 -22.16
CA THR A 34 -22.02 4.24 -20.85
C THR A 34 -22.91 3.36 -19.98
N LEU A 35 -23.97 2.79 -20.55
CA LEU A 35 -24.87 1.87 -19.84
C LEU A 35 -24.13 0.62 -19.36
N ILE A 36 -23.25 0.04 -20.19
CA ILE A 36 -22.41 -1.11 -19.80
C ILE A 36 -21.52 -0.72 -18.63
N ARG A 37 -20.76 0.37 -18.74
CA ARG A 37 -19.86 0.84 -17.67
C ARG A 37 -20.61 1.08 -16.35
N ASN A 38 -21.79 1.68 -16.42
CA ASN A 38 -22.61 1.94 -15.24
C ASN A 38 -23.14 0.65 -14.60
N ARG A 39 -23.64 -0.31 -15.40
CA ARG A 39 -24.14 -1.58 -14.89
C ARG A 39 -23.05 -2.47 -14.31
N ARG A 40 -21.84 -2.40 -14.86
CA ARG A 40 -20.69 -3.19 -14.39
C ARG A 40 -20.00 -2.59 -13.17
N ARG A 41 -20.38 -1.37 -12.76
CA ARG A 41 -19.98 -0.80 -11.47
C ARG A 41 -20.90 -1.31 -10.37
N LEU A 42 -20.55 -2.47 -9.82
CA LEU A 42 -21.29 -3.15 -8.76
C LEU A 42 -21.45 -2.26 -7.50
N PRO A 43 -22.42 -2.53 -6.59
CA PRO A 43 -22.57 -1.74 -5.35
C PRO A 43 -21.40 -1.90 -4.38
N VAL A 44 -20.65 -3.00 -4.49
CA VAL A 44 -19.40 -3.28 -3.78
C VAL A 44 -18.32 -3.74 -4.77
N ALA A 45 -17.05 -3.72 -4.40
CA ALA A 45 -16.04 -4.59 -5.02
C ALA A 45 -15.32 -5.36 -3.92
N THR A 46 -14.87 -6.56 -4.23
CA THR A 46 -14.27 -7.44 -3.24
C THR A 46 -12.93 -7.99 -3.70
N ARG A 47 -12.13 -8.41 -2.73
CA ARG A 47 -10.93 -9.25 -2.90
C ARG A 47 -10.97 -10.30 -1.80
N ASN A 48 -10.62 -11.54 -2.11
CA ASN A 48 -10.66 -12.69 -1.19
C ASN A 48 -12.06 -12.96 -0.60
N VAL A 49 -13.10 -12.69 -1.39
CA VAL A 49 -14.50 -13.00 -1.07
C VAL A 49 -15.06 -13.82 -2.22
N ASP A 50 -15.49 -15.04 -1.93
CA ASP A 50 -16.06 -15.93 -2.95
C ASP A 50 -17.51 -15.52 -3.29
N LEU A 51 -17.63 -14.55 -4.19
CA LEU A 51 -18.89 -14.20 -4.83
C LEU A 51 -19.19 -15.06 -6.05
N LYS A 52 -18.17 -15.71 -6.63
CA LYS A 52 -18.30 -16.50 -7.85
C LYS A 52 -19.20 -17.72 -7.66
N SER A 53 -19.10 -18.38 -6.50
CA SER A 53 -19.98 -19.50 -6.15
C SER A 53 -21.42 -19.05 -5.80
N ARG A 54 -21.63 -17.78 -5.48
CA ARG A 54 -22.90 -17.23 -4.98
C ARG A 54 -23.74 -16.55 -6.05
N ILE A 55 -23.09 -15.82 -6.96
CA ILE A 55 -23.77 -15.03 -8.00
C ILE A 55 -23.06 -15.14 -9.34
N ASN A 56 -23.85 -15.19 -10.41
CA ASN A 56 -23.32 -15.19 -11.77
C ASN A 56 -22.96 -13.76 -12.21
N ILE A 57 -21.69 -13.40 -12.11
CA ILE A 57 -21.12 -12.18 -12.70
C ILE A 57 -20.52 -12.53 -14.07
N PRO A 58 -21.11 -12.07 -15.19
CA PRO A 58 -20.66 -12.43 -16.53
C PRO A 58 -19.43 -11.63 -16.97
N ASP A 59 -18.70 -12.18 -17.95
CA ASP A 59 -17.55 -11.52 -18.56
C ASP A 59 -17.92 -10.17 -19.18
N ALA A 60 -16.97 -9.25 -19.15
CA ALA A 60 -17.03 -7.93 -19.76
C ALA A 60 -16.97 -8.02 -21.29
N PRO A 61 -17.37 -6.96 -22.00
CA PRO A 61 -17.00 -6.85 -23.40
C PRO A 61 -15.47 -6.87 -23.54
N PRO A 62 -14.93 -7.43 -24.63
CA PRO A 62 -13.52 -7.36 -24.92
C PRO A 62 -12.98 -5.94 -24.77
N LEU A 63 -11.82 -5.77 -24.12
CA LEU A 63 -11.23 -4.46 -23.84
C LEU A 63 -11.12 -3.57 -25.08
N GLY A 64 -10.84 -4.16 -26.24
CA GLY A 64 -10.80 -3.46 -27.52
C GLY A 64 -12.10 -2.71 -27.87
N LEU A 65 -13.26 -3.15 -27.39
CA LEU A 65 -14.55 -2.50 -27.61
C LEU A 65 -14.85 -1.37 -26.63
N LEU A 66 -14.25 -1.36 -25.44
CA LEU A 66 -14.53 -0.37 -24.39
C LEU A 66 -13.41 0.65 -24.18
N ASP A 67 -12.20 0.32 -24.60
CA ASP A 67 -11.05 1.22 -24.58
C ASP A 67 -11.15 2.23 -25.72
N ARG A 68 -11.02 3.53 -25.40
CA ARG A 68 -11.14 4.67 -26.34
C ARG A 68 -12.28 4.49 -27.36
N PRO A 69 -13.51 4.22 -26.91
CA PRO A 69 -14.58 3.73 -27.77
C PRO A 69 -15.08 4.80 -28.74
N ALA A 70 -15.06 6.08 -28.34
CA ALA A 70 -15.40 7.21 -29.20
C ALA A 70 -14.35 7.46 -30.28
N GLU A 71 -13.05 7.41 -29.94
CA GLU A 71 -11.95 7.54 -30.91
C GLU A 71 -12.00 6.43 -31.96
N LYS A 72 -12.18 5.17 -31.53
CA LYS A 72 -12.34 4.03 -32.44
C LYS A 72 -13.55 4.17 -33.35
N MET A 73 -14.67 4.60 -32.80
CA MET A 73 -15.88 4.85 -33.58
C MET A 73 -15.64 5.93 -34.63
N LEU A 74 -14.89 7.00 -34.33
CA LEU A 74 -14.56 8.03 -35.32
C LEU A 74 -13.75 7.49 -36.50
N HIS A 75 -12.76 6.62 -36.24
CA HIS A 75 -11.88 6.09 -37.29
C HIS A 75 -12.56 5.15 -38.31
N LEU A 76 -13.79 4.67 -38.04
CA LEU A 76 -14.49 3.79 -38.99
C LEU A 76 -15.00 4.53 -40.25
N ASP A 77 -15.03 5.87 -40.26
CA ASP A 77 -15.39 6.66 -41.43
C ASP A 77 -14.31 6.72 -42.52
N LEU A 78 -13.08 6.29 -42.20
CA LEU A 78 -11.95 6.29 -43.12
C LEU A 78 -12.24 5.47 -44.38
N ALA A 79 -12.99 4.37 -44.26
CA ALA A 79 -13.37 3.55 -45.42
C ALA A 79 -14.27 4.32 -46.40
N ALA A 80 -15.25 5.09 -45.91
CA ALA A 80 -16.05 5.98 -46.72
C ALA A 80 -15.20 7.10 -47.34
N VAL A 81 -14.32 7.74 -46.56
CA VAL A 81 -13.42 8.80 -47.07
C VAL A 81 -12.54 8.28 -48.21
N VAL A 82 -11.86 7.14 -48.02
CA VAL A 82 -11.00 6.52 -49.03
C VAL A 82 -11.81 6.10 -50.26
N GLY A 83 -12.96 5.46 -50.08
CA GLY A 83 -13.83 5.04 -51.20
C GLY A 83 -14.34 6.23 -52.02
N ILE A 84 -14.71 7.34 -51.36
CA ILE A 84 -15.14 8.58 -52.02
C ILE A 84 -13.98 9.22 -52.80
N LEU A 85 -12.77 9.24 -52.25
CA LEU A 85 -11.57 9.74 -52.94
C LEU A 85 -11.24 8.92 -54.17
N ILE A 86 -11.25 7.58 -54.06
CA ILE A 86 -11.03 6.68 -55.21
C ILE A 86 -12.10 6.92 -56.29
N SER A 87 -13.36 7.07 -55.89
CA SER A 87 -14.46 7.35 -56.83
C SER A 87 -14.26 8.68 -57.57
N ALA A 88 -13.75 9.69 -56.87
CA ALA A 88 -13.48 11.00 -57.46
C ALA A 88 -12.33 10.97 -58.49
N VAL A 89 -11.35 10.07 -58.32
CA VAL A 89 -10.22 9.91 -59.25
C VAL A 89 -10.59 9.02 -60.44
N VAL A 90 -11.28 7.91 -60.19
CA VAL A 90 -11.59 6.88 -61.21
C VAL A 90 -12.83 7.24 -62.03
N GLY A 91 -13.68 8.16 -61.55
CA GLY A 91 -14.93 8.54 -62.22
C GLY A 91 -16.04 7.49 -62.11
N SER A 92 -15.87 6.46 -61.26
CA SER A 92 -16.87 5.42 -60.98
C SER A 92 -17.35 5.53 -59.53
N SER A 93 -18.67 5.45 -59.31
CA SER A 93 -19.28 5.55 -57.97
C SER A 93 -19.16 4.27 -57.14
N VAL A 94 -18.74 3.15 -57.75
CA VAL A 94 -18.70 1.83 -57.12
C VAL A 94 -17.81 1.82 -55.88
N ALA A 95 -16.58 2.33 -55.97
CA ALA A 95 -15.63 2.33 -54.85
C ALA A 95 -16.16 3.13 -53.65
N GLY A 96 -16.93 4.19 -53.90
CA GLY A 96 -17.49 5.06 -52.89
C GLY A 96 -18.69 4.44 -52.19
N PHE A 97 -19.57 3.77 -52.93
CA PHE A 97 -20.64 2.98 -52.32
C PHE A 97 -20.12 1.78 -51.52
N VAL A 98 -19.02 1.15 -51.97
CA VAL A 98 -18.32 0.12 -51.19
C VAL A 98 -17.77 0.70 -49.89
N GLY A 99 -17.08 1.85 -49.94
CA GLY A 99 -16.58 2.54 -48.75
C GLY A 99 -17.69 2.93 -47.76
N ILE A 100 -18.80 3.48 -48.27
CA ILE A 100 -20.01 3.82 -47.49
C ILE A 100 -20.58 2.57 -46.81
N GLY A 101 -20.73 1.47 -47.56
CA GLY A 101 -21.24 0.20 -47.03
C GLY A 101 -20.35 -0.37 -45.92
N ILE A 102 -19.03 -0.31 -46.09
CA ILE A 102 -18.07 -0.75 -45.07
C ILE A 102 -18.18 0.12 -43.82
N THR A 103 -18.19 1.45 -43.95
CA THR A 103 -18.30 2.37 -42.80
C THR A 103 -19.59 2.15 -41.99
N LEU A 104 -20.75 2.11 -42.66
CA LEU A 104 -22.04 1.88 -41.98
C LEU A 104 -22.15 0.47 -41.40
N GLY A 105 -21.63 -0.53 -42.12
CA GLY A 105 -21.58 -1.92 -41.68
C GLY A 105 -20.71 -2.11 -40.43
N LEU A 106 -19.49 -1.58 -40.43
CA LEU A 106 -18.59 -1.64 -39.27
C LEU A 106 -19.14 -0.88 -38.07
N GLY A 107 -19.67 0.33 -38.28
CA GLY A 107 -20.30 1.11 -37.20
C GLY A 107 -21.48 0.38 -36.56
N SER A 108 -22.33 -0.23 -37.39
CA SER A 108 -23.49 -1.00 -36.92
C SER A 108 -23.07 -2.30 -36.25
N LEU A 109 -22.08 -3.02 -36.79
CA LEU A 109 -21.51 -4.22 -36.19
C LEU A 109 -20.90 -3.93 -34.81
N TYR A 110 -20.23 -2.79 -34.64
CA TYR A 110 -19.68 -2.39 -33.35
C TYR A 110 -20.80 -2.19 -32.31
N VAL A 111 -21.88 -1.48 -32.66
CA VAL A 111 -23.04 -1.34 -31.76
C VAL A 111 -23.66 -2.71 -31.45
N LEU A 112 -23.89 -3.54 -32.47
CA LEU A 112 -24.48 -4.88 -32.32
C LEU A 112 -23.61 -5.81 -31.45
N ALA A 113 -22.28 -5.72 -31.54
CA ALA A 113 -21.36 -6.48 -30.69
C ALA A 113 -21.50 -6.13 -29.20
N LEU A 114 -21.98 -4.92 -28.87
CA LEU A 114 -22.21 -4.47 -27.50
C LEU A 114 -23.62 -4.81 -26.97
N VAL A 115 -24.60 -5.06 -27.85
CA VAL A 115 -26.01 -5.35 -27.46
C VAL A 115 -26.15 -6.50 -26.45
N PRO A 116 -25.42 -7.64 -26.55
CA PRO A 116 -25.52 -8.72 -25.58
C PRO A 116 -25.21 -8.31 -24.13
N TYR A 117 -24.44 -7.23 -23.93
CA TYR A 117 -24.02 -6.75 -22.62
C TYR A 117 -25.01 -5.76 -21.98
N VAL A 118 -26.01 -5.33 -22.74
CA VAL A 118 -27.13 -4.52 -22.23
C VAL A 118 -28.45 -5.29 -22.24
N ARG A 119 -28.50 -6.46 -22.86
CA ARG A 119 -29.69 -7.32 -22.95
C ARG A 119 -29.33 -8.81 -22.81
N GLY A 120 -30.03 -9.53 -21.93
CA GLY A 120 -29.91 -10.99 -21.81
C GLY A 120 -28.95 -11.43 -20.70
N ARG A 121 -28.25 -12.54 -20.91
CA ARG A 121 -27.47 -13.24 -19.87
C ARG A 121 -26.12 -12.61 -19.51
N LYS A 122 -25.62 -11.64 -20.29
CA LYS A 122 -24.36 -10.92 -20.00
C LYS A 122 -24.56 -9.64 -19.20
N ILE A 123 -25.77 -9.39 -18.69
CA ILE A 123 -26.02 -8.29 -17.75
C ILE A 123 -25.56 -8.72 -16.35
N PRO A 124 -24.76 -7.91 -15.65
CA PRO A 124 -24.39 -8.19 -14.26
C PRO A 124 -25.62 -8.18 -13.33
N PRO A 125 -25.57 -8.89 -12.20
CA PRO A 125 -26.64 -8.87 -11.21
C PRO A 125 -26.91 -7.44 -10.71
N ASN A 126 -28.18 -7.18 -10.33
CA ASN A 126 -28.56 -5.89 -9.75
C ASN A 126 -27.98 -5.72 -8.34
N ALA A 127 -28.09 -4.50 -7.80
CA ALA A 127 -27.49 -4.17 -6.51
C ALA A 127 -27.97 -5.09 -5.37
N ASP A 128 -29.28 -5.33 -5.27
CA ASP A 128 -29.86 -6.14 -4.19
C ASP A 128 -29.33 -7.56 -4.18
N LYS A 129 -29.19 -8.20 -5.34
CA LYS A 129 -28.61 -9.56 -5.43
C LYS A 129 -27.14 -9.59 -5.04
N VAL A 130 -26.39 -8.56 -5.40
CA VAL A 130 -24.96 -8.47 -5.03
C VAL A 130 -24.83 -8.25 -3.52
N LEU A 131 -25.62 -7.36 -2.93
CA LEU A 131 -25.62 -7.09 -1.50
C LEU A 131 -26.05 -8.33 -0.70
N ALA A 132 -27.13 -9.00 -1.11
CA ALA A 132 -27.56 -10.25 -0.48
C ALA A 132 -26.48 -11.34 -0.53
N ALA A 133 -25.77 -11.48 -1.65
CA ALA A 133 -24.68 -12.46 -1.76
C ALA A 133 -23.48 -12.12 -0.85
N VAL A 134 -23.21 -10.83 -0.63
CA VAL A 134 -22.20 -10.37 0.33
C VAL A 134 -22.66 -10.64 1.75
N ASP A 135 -23.92 -10.38 2.08
CA ASP A 135 -24.49 -10.69 3.38
C ASP A 135 -24.44 -12.19 3.65
N ASP A 136 -24.86 -13.04 2.72
CA ASP A 136 -24.75 -14.51 2.84
C ASP A 136 -23.30 -14.96 3.11
N TRP A 137 -22.33 -14.31 2.44
CA TRP A 137 -20.92 -14.57 2.70
C TRP A 137 -20.48 -14.11 4.09
N LEU A 138 -20.94 -12.94 4.56
CA LEU A 138 -20.65 -12.43 5.91
C LEU A 138 -21.21 -13.36 6.99
N HIS A 139 -22.42 -13.90 6.80
CA HIS A 139 -23.06 -14.85 7.70
C HIS A 139 -22.26 -16.16 7.85
N GLU A 140 -21.61 -16.60 6.77
CA GLU A 140 -20.75 -17.79 6.79
C GLU A 140 -19.36 -17.48 7.37
N TYR A 141 -18.75 -16.37 6.94
CA TYR A 141 -17.40 -15.99 7.35
C TYR A 141 -17.34 -15.59 8.82
N LYS A 142 -18.37 -14.87 9.31
CA LYS A 142 -18.51 -14.35 10.68
C LYS A 142 -17.29 -13.54 11.14
N PRO A 143 -17.04 -12.37 10.53
CA PRO A 143 -15.91 -11.54 10.91
C PRO A 143 -16.03 -11.08 12.36
N GLN A 144 -14.92 -11.08 13.09
CA GLN A 144 -14.87 -10.67 14.50
C GLN A 144 -14.13 -9.34 14.66
N THR A 145 -13.11 -9.12 13.84
CA THR A 145 -12.33 -7.87 13.82
C THR A 145 -12.37 -7.28 12.42
N VAL A 146 -12.68 -5.99 12.34
CA VAL A 146 -12.65 -5.26 11.07
C VAL A 146 -11.62 -4.15 11.09
N MET A 147 -10.88 -3.97 9.98
CA MET A 147 -10.13 -2.74 9.74
C MET A 147 -10.93 -1.88 8.76
N TYR A 148 -11.31 -0.69 9.20
CA TYR A 148 -12.06 0.27 8.40
C TYR A 148 -11.15 1.36 7.86
N PHE A 149 -11.19 1.59 6.55
CA PHE A 149 -10.37 2.63 5.92
C PHE A 149 -11.07 3.40 4.81
N SER A 150 -10.78 4.70 4.77
CA SER A 150 -11.19 5.62 3.71
C SER A 150 -10.13 6.71 3.58
N GLY A 151 -9.81 7.12 2.35
CA GLY A 151 -8.78 8.12 2.10
C GLY A 151 -8.54 8.36 0.61
N SER A 152 -7.53 9.16 0.29
CA SER A 152 -7.12 9.44 -1.09
C SER A 152 -6.22 8.33 -1.65
N LYS A 153 -5.94 8.35 -2.95
CA LYS A 153 -4.97 7.42 -3.58
C LYS A 153 -3.63 7.39 -2.81
N ASP A 154 -3.15 8.57 -2.42
CA ASP A 154 -1.84 8.74 -1.77
C ASP A 154 -1.82 8.27 -0.32
N SER A 155 -2.98 7.97 0.29
CA SER A 155 -3.06 7.40 1.64
C SER A 155 -3.15 5.88 1.66
N ALA A 156 -3.07 5.19 0.51
CA ALA A 156 -3.14 3.71 0.46
C ALA A 156 -2.02 3.03 1.27
N TYR A 157 -0.88 3.68 1.46
CA TYR A 157 0.20 3.14 2.30
C TYR A 157 -0.26 2.89 3.75
N GLN A 158 -1.19 3.71 4.27
CA GLN A 158 -1.65 3.63 5.66
C GLN A 158 -2.33 2.30 5.95
N VAL A 159 -3.15 1.80 5.02
CA VAL A 159 -3.79 0.49 5.15
C VAL A 159 -2.83 -0.64 4.80
N ASN A 160 -1.93 -0.44 3.82
CA ASN A 160 -0.94 -1.44 3.43
C ASN A 160 0.01 -1.82 4.58
N MET A 161 0.32 -0.88 5.48
CA MET A 161 1.15 -1.12 6.67
C MET A 161 0.54 -2.11 7.66
N TRP A 162 -0.78 -2.33 7.63
CA TRP A 162 -1.48 -3.20 8.58
C TRP A 162 -1.89 -4.54 8.00
N LEU A 163 -1.67 -4.80 6.71
CA LEU A 163 -2.15 -6.04 6.06
C LEU A 163 -1.55 -7.29 6.71
N GLU A 164 -0.24 -7.30 6.92
CA GLU A 164 0.44 -8.44 7.55
C GLU A 164 0.01 -8.63 9.02
N THR A 165 -0.21 -7.55 9.77
CA THR A 165 -0.78 -7.63 11.12
C THR A 165 -2.19 -8.23 11.09
N MET A 166 -3.02 -7.85 10.11
CA MET A 166 -4.37 -8.39 9.95
C MET A 166 -4.37 -9.87 9.58
N GLU A 167 -3.38 -10.33 8.82
CA GLU A 167 -3.18 -11.76 8.48
C GLU A 167 -2.79 -12.61 9.70
N GLN A 168 -2.15 -12.00 10.70
CA GLN A 168 -1.68 -12.66 11.92
C GLN A 168 -2.66 -12.53 13.10
N LEU A 169 -3.87 -12.00 12.89
CA LEU A 169 -4.88 -11.93 13.94
C LEU A 169 -5.40 -13.33 14.29
N ASP A 170 -5.55 -13.59 15.59
CA ASP A 170 -6.17 -14.83 16.09
C ASP A 170 -7.69 -14.87 15.82
N SER A 171 -8.30 -13.69 15.67
CA SER A 171 -9.71 -13.52 15.31
C SER A 171 -9.92 -13.64 13.80
N ARG A 172 -11.18 -13.64 13.33
CA ARG A 172 -11.47 -13.59 11.88
C ARG A 172 -11.44 -12.15 11.36
N PRO A 173 -10.40 -11.74 10.58
CA PRO A 173 -10.25 -10.36 10.10
C PRO A 173 -11.11 -10.07 8.86
N LEU A 174 -11.56 -8.82 8.70
CA LEU A 174 -12.15 -8.30 7.48
C LEU A 174 -11.69 -6.86 7.25
N ILE A 175 -11.32 -6.50 6.03
CA ILE A 175 -10.98 -5.12 5.66
C ILE A 175 -12.17 -4.49 4.95
N ILE A 176 -12.67 -3.36 5.47
CA ILE A 176 -13.74 -2.58 4.87
C ILE A 176 -13.16 -1.28 4.33
N LEU A 177 -13.24 -1.10 3.00
CA LEU A 177 -12.78 0.10 2.31
C LEU A 177 -13.98 0.93 1.84
N ARG A 178 -13.81 2.26 1.80
CA ARG A 178 -14.84 3.15 1.21
C ARG A 178 -14.56 3.60 -0.21
N GLU A 179 -13.32 3.44 -0.66
CA GLU A 179 -12.86 4.04 -1.91
C GLU A 179 -12.25 2.97 -2.82
N ARG A 180 -12.78 2.88 -4.04
CA ARG A 180 -12.35 1.89 -5.05
C ARG A 180 -10.88 2.06 -5.42
N ILE A 181 -10.41 3.30 -5.41
CA ILE A 181 -9.01 3.62 -5.67
C ILE A 181 -8.08 3.02 -4.62
N ILE A 182 -8.50 2.90 -3.35
CA ILE A 182 -7.69 2.24 -2.32
C ILE A 182 -7.61 0.74 -2.61
N LEU A 183 -8.73 0.10 -2.94
CA LEU A 183 -8.73 -1.32 -3.30
C LEU A 183 -7.78 -1.62 -4.47
N GLN A 184 -7.75 -0.74 -5.48
CA GLN A 184 -6.84 -0.86 -6.63
C GLN A 184 -5.35 -0.71 -6.26
N ASN A 185 -5.04 0.07 -5.22
CA ASN A 185 -3.66 0.31 -4.75
C ASN A 185 -3.31 -0.51 -3.49
N LEU A 186 -4.17 -1.43 -3.09
CA LEU A 186 -3.95 -2.31 -1.94
C LEU A 186 -2.92 -3.38 -2.31
N ALA A 187 -1.90 -3.53 -1.47
CA ALA A 187 -0.91 -4.58 -1.64
C ALA A 187 -1.56 -5.98 -1.56
N PRO A 188 -0.89 -7.03 -2.07
CA PRO A 188 -1.37 -8.40 -1.94
C PRO A 188 -1.65 -8.76 -0.48
N THR A 189 -2.75 -9.47 -0.22
CA THR A 189 -3.12 -9.96 1.11
C THR A 189 -4.01 -11.19 0.97
N THR A 190 -4.08 -12.02 2.01
CA THR A 190 -5.06 -13.11 2.14
C THR A 190 -6.33 -12.70 2.87
N VAL A 191 -6.33 -11.56 3.58
CA VAL A 191 -7.50 -11.08 4.32
C VAL A 191 -8.63 -10.73 3.35
N PRO A 192 -9.89 -11.11 3.65
CA PRO A 192 -11.06 -10.63 2.92
C PRO A 192 -11.16 -9.11 2.91
N VAL A 193 -11.40 -8.53 1.74
CA VAL A 193 -11.57 -7.09 1.56
C VAL A 193 -12.90 -6.81 0.87
N ILE A 194 -13.70 -5.93 1.45
CA ILE A 194 -14.94 -5.44 0.84
C ILE A 194 -14.85 -3.91 0.73
N CYS A 195 -14.85 -3.41 -0.50
CA CYS A 195 -14.99 -1.99 -0.80
C CYS A 195 -16.46 -1.63 -0.98
N VAL A 196 -16.99 -0.76 -0.11
CA VAL A 196 -18.40 -0.34 -0.07
C VAL A 196 -18.48 1.18 -0.22
N PRO A 197 -18.59 1.71 -1.46
CA PRO A 197 -18.63 3.16 -1.67
C PRO A 197 -19.88 3.81 -1.05
N GLY A 198 -21.04 3.18 -1.20
CA GLY A 198 -22.32 3.70 -0.72
C GLY A 198 -22.45 3.64 0.80
N GLY A 199 -22.68 4.78 1.45
CA GLY A 199 -22.86 4.84 2.91
C GLY A 199 -24.07 4.04 3.39
N VAL A 200 -25.19 4.09 2.64
CA VAL A 200 -26.41 3.32 2.95
C VAL A 200 -26.15 1.81 2.89
N HIS A 201 -25.42 1.34 1.88
CA HIS A 201 -25.09 -0.07 1.77
C HIS A 201 -24.28 -0.55 2.98
N LEU A 202 -23.22 0.19 3.35
CA LEU A 202 -22.41 -0.15 4.53
C LEU A 202 -23.25 -0.19 5.81
N MET A 203 -24.15 0.78 6.00
CA MET A 203 -24.98 0.87 7.19
C MET A 203 -26.02 -0.25 7.32
N ASN A 204 -26.29 -0.97 6.23
CA ASN A 204 -27.25 -2.08 6.16
C ASN A 204 -26.58 -3.46 6.12
N MET A 205 -25.25 -3.53 6.03
CA MET A 205 -24.52 -4.81 6.08
C MET A 205 -24.67 -5.47 7.44
N ASP A 206 -24.78 -6.80 7.46
CA ASP A 206 -24.74 -7.53 8.72
C ASP A 206 -23.30 -7.63 9.24
N LEU A 207 -23.00 -6.82 10.26
CA LEU A 207 -21.75 -6.83 11.01
C LEU A 207 -21.99 -7.26 12.48
N SER A 208 -23.07 -7.99 12.75
CA SER A 208 -23.50 -8.38 14.09
C SER A 208 -22.49 -9.25 14.84
N THR A 209 -21.58 -9.96 14.14
CA THR A 209 -20.52 -10.77 14.75
C THR A 209 -19.25 -9.97 15.07
N VAL A 210 -19.12 -8.76 14.53
CA VAL A 210 -17.94 -7.93 14.75
C VAL A 210 -17.94 -7.40 16.17
N ARG A 211 -16.76 -7.41 16.80
CA ARG A 211 -16.54 -6.92 18.17
C ARG A 211 -15.49 -5.82 18.25
N VAL A 212 -14.57 -5.77 17.30
CA VAL A 212 -13.51 -4.75 17.26
C VAL A 212 -13.41 -4.14 15.87
N ALA A 213 -13.41 -2.81 15.80
CA ALA A 213 -13.20 -2.02 14.59
C ALA A 213 -11.94 -1.16 14.73
N LEU A 214 -10.96 -1.41 13.87
CA LEU A 214 -9.67 -0.73 13.84
C LEU A 214 -9.66 0.39 12.79
N TYR A 215 -9.14 1.56 13.14
CA TYR A 215 -9.08 2.74 12.28
C TYR A 215 -7.65 3.24 12.12
N ALA A 216 -7.13 3.18 10.89
CA ALA A 216 -5.77 3.64 10.57
C ALA A 216 -5.67 5.15 10.26
N ALA A 217 -6.82 5.83 10.13
CA ALA A 217 -6.89 7.25 9.80
C ALA A 217 -8.13 7.92 10.36
N ASN A 218 -8.01 9.22 10.67
CA ASN A 218 -9.11 10.08 11.10
C ASN A 218 -9.76 10.76 9.90
N VAL A 219 -10.90 10.23 9.44
CA VAL A 219 -11.65 10.78 8.32
C VAL A 219 -13.14 10.84 8.63
N GLY A 220 -13.84 11.81 8.06
CA GLY A 220 -15.28 12.02 8.34
C GLY A 220 -16.15 10.79 8.04
N LYS A 221 -15.77 9.97 7.05
CA LYS A 221 -16.50 8.75 6.72
C LYS A 221 -16.43 7.67 7.80
N ASN A 222 -15.58 7.78 8.83
CA ASN A 222 -15.55 6.85 9.97
C ASN A 222 -16.89 6.81 10.71
N ILE A 223 -17.67 7.90 10.66
CA ILE A 223 -18.99 7.99 11.30
C ILE A 223 -19.96 6.87 10.89
N HIS A 224 -19.83 6.33 9.68
CA HIS A 224 -20.70 5.27 9.18
C HIS A 224 -20.53 3.95 9.93
N LEU A 225 -19.34 3.68 10.48
CA LEU A 225 -19.08 2.49 11.29
C LEU A 225 -19.09 2.83 12.80
N LEU A 226 -18.59 4.01 13.21
CA LEU A 226 -18.59 4.48 14.61
C LEU A 226 -19.98 4.52 15.26
N ARG A 227 -21.04 4.53 14.45
CA ARG A 227 -22.42 4.48 14.95
C ARG A 227 -22.83 3.13 15.56
N VAL A 228 -22.07 2.05 15.34
CA VAL A 228 -22.48 0.68 15.70
C VAL A 228 -22.07 0.37 17.14
N PRO A 229 -23.00 0.38 18.12
CA PRO A 229 -22.65 0.39 19.53
C PRO A 229 -22.36 -1.01 20.10
N THR A 230 -22.44 -2.05 19.27
CA THR A 230 -22.22 -3.47 19.63
C THR A 230 -20.76 -3.91 19.46
N MET A 231 -19.94 -3.07 18.84
CA MET A 231 -18.50 -3.27 18.70
C MET A 231 -17.73 -2.15 19.40
N LYS A 232 -16.43 -2.38 19.60
CA LYS A 232 -15.48 -1.41 20.14
C LYS A 232 -14.68 -0.78 19.02
N HIS A 233 -14.50 0.53 19.09
CA HIS A 233 -13.83 1.31 18.06
C HIS A 233 -12.45 1.76 18.54
N VAL A 234 -11.42 1.48 17.73
CA VAL A 234 -10.02 1.67 18.14
C VAL A 234 -9.26 2.46 17.09
N PHE A 235 -8.63 3.55 17.51
CA PHE A 235 -7.67 4.24 16.65
C PHE A 235 -6.29 3.61 16.77
N ILE A 236 -5.77 3.10 15.65
CA ILE A 236 -4.43 2.50 15.57
C ILE A 236 -3.45 3.37 14.76
N GLY A 237 -3.96 4.36 14.01
CA GLY A 237 -3.14 5.19 13.15
C GLY A 237 -2.40 4.39 12.06
N HIS A 238 -1.28 4.92 11.57
CA HIS A 238 -0.48 4.31 10.50
C HIS A 238 1.02 4.40 10.80
N GLY A 239 1.36 4.31 12.09
CA GLY A 239 2.71 4.51 12.61
C GLY A 239 2.71 5.52 13.74
N ASP A 240 3.43 5.18 14.81
CA ASP A 240 3.61 6.05 15.96
C ASP A 240 4.79 7.01 15.69
N SER A 241 4.52 8.31 15.61
CA SER A 241 5.50 9.33 15.21
C SER A 241 5.51 10.52 16.18
N ASP A 242 6.69 11.11 16.39
CA ASP A 242 6.94 12.28 17.26
C ASP A 242 6.24 13.58 16.78
N LYS A 243 5.50 13.57 15.67
CA LYS A 243 4.80 14.73 15.13
C LYS A 243 3.50 15.03 15.89
N LEU A 244 3.20 16.31 16.12
CA LEU A 244 1.93 16.76 16.73
C LEU A 244 0.67 16.26 15.98
N ALA A 245 0.78 16.02 14.68
CA ALA A 245 -0.33 15.45 13.89
C ALA A 245 -0.81 14.08 14.40
N SER A 246 0.06 13.33 15.12
CA SER A 246 -0.27 12.03 15.71
C SER A 246 -1.27 12.15 16.88
N VAL A 247 -1.36 13.30 17.56
CA VAL A 247 -2.21 13.52 18.74
C VAL A 247 -3.38 14.45 18.41
N ASN A 248 -4.32 13.92 17.62
CA ASN A 248 -5.47 14.70 17.14
C ASN A 248 -6.68 14.62 18.11
N PRO A 249 -7.38 15.74 18.43
CA PRO A 249 -8.61 15.72 19.22
C PRO A 249 -9.74 14.83 18.68
N PHE A 250 -9.72 14.48 17.40
CA PHE A 250 -10.64 13.51 16.79
C PHE A 250 -10.57 12.14 17.48
N SER A 251 -9.43 11.79 18.08
CA SER A 251 -9.21 10.50 18.76
C SER A 251 -10.20 10.25 19.90
N LYS A 252 -10.88 11.29 20.41
CA LYS A 252 -11.97 11.18 21.40
C LYS A 252 -13.21 10.43 20.90
N ALA A 253 -13.32 10.20 19.59
CA ALA A 253 -14.45 9.48 19.01
C ALA A 253 -14.36 7.95 19.18
N TYR A 254 -13.22 7.42 19.60
CA TYR A 254 -12.96 5.99 19.72
C TYR A 254 -13.06 5.53 21.18
N ASP A 255 -13.36 4.25 21.39
CA ASP A 255 -13.33 3.63 22.72
C ASP A 255 -11.90 3.51 23.25
N GLU A 256 -10.94 3.20 22.39
CA GLU A 256 -9.53 3.14 22.75
C GLU A 256 -8.63 3.75 21.66
N VAL A 257 -7.46 4.24 22.07
CA VAL A 257 -6.34 4.63 21.20
C VAL A 257 -5.17 3.72 21.48
N TRP A 258 -4.66 3.06 20.44
CA TRP A 258 -3.55 2.14 20.59
C TRP A 258 -2.24 2.78 20.15
N THR A 259 -1.24 2.69 21.02
CA THR A 259 0.10 3.27 20.81
C THR A 259 1.17 2.19 20.78
N ALA A 260 2.32 2.48 20.18
CA ALA A 260 3.41 1.52 20.11
C ALA A 260 4.02 1.26 21.49
N GLY A 261 4.22 2.33 22.27
CA GLY A 261 4.72 2.23 23.63
C GLY A 261 4.31 3.42 24.46
N ARG A 262 4.90 3.54 25.65
CA ARG A 262 4.65 4.61 26.63
C ARG A 262 4.83 6.01 26.05
N ALA A 263 5.74 6.19 25.10
CA ALA A 263 5.95 7.47 24.43
C ALA A 263 4.68 8.00 23.76
N GLY A 264 3.87 7.14 23.16
CA GLY A 264 2.59 7.54 22.56
C GLY A 264 1.58 8.01 23.59
N ARG A 265 1.48 7.29 24.72
CA ARG A 265 0.66 7.67 25.88
C ARG A 265 1.07 9.03 26.43
N ASP A 266 2.36 9.25 26.65
CA ASP A 266 2.88 10.51 27.17
C ASP A 266 2.59 11.67 26.21
N ARG A 267 2.69 11.45 24.90
CA ARG A 267 2.34 12.47 23.90
C ARG A 267 0.88 12.89 24.00
N TYR A 268 -0.06 11.96 24.19
CA TYR A 268 -1.46 12.30 24.41
C TYR A 268 -1.68 13.07 25.72
N ALA A 269 -0.96 12.70 26.79
CA ALA A 269 -1.04 13.39 28.07
C ALA A 269 -0.50 14.83 28.00
N ILE A 270 0.64 15.03 27.35
CA ILE A 270 1.26 16.35 27.15
C ILE A 270 0.39 17.25 26.26
N ALA A 271 -0.20 16.68 25.21
CA ALA A 271 -1.02 17.44 24.27
C ALA A 271 -2.38 17.84 24.84
N ASP A 272 -2.82 17.19 25.93
CA ASP A 272 -4.07 17.46 26.65
C ASP A 272 -5.30 17.61 25.72
N VAL A 273 -5.40 16.74 24.72
CA VAL A 273 -6.46 16.80 23.70
C VAL A 273 -7.80 16.22 24.18
N GLY A 274 -7.84 15.74 25.43
CA GLY A 274 -9.03 15.20 26.12
C GLY A 274 -9.32 13.72 25.88
N VAL A 275 -8.35 12.94 25.38
CA VAL A 275 -8.40 11.47 25.40
C VAL A 275 -8.07 11.00 26.81
N ARG A 276 -8.85 10.07 27.36
CA ARG A 276 -8.64 9.60 28.73
C ARG A 276 -7.45 8.65 28.80
N HIS A 277 -6.74 8.69 29.91
CA HIS A 277 -5.53 7.90 30.08
C HIS A 277 -5.82 6.38 30.07
N GLU A 278 -6.95 5.98 30.67
CA GLU A 278 -7.41 4.59 30.71
C GLU A 278 -7.84 4.06 29.34
N ASP A 279 -8.14 4.94 28.39
CA ASP A 279 -8.54 4.60 27.02
C ASP A 279 -7.33 4.52 26.06
N ILE A 280 -6.12 4.77 26.56
CA ILE A 280 -4.88 4.57 25.80
C ILE A 280 -4.30 3.20 26.16
N VAL A 281 -4.02 2.37 25.16
CA VAL A 281 -3.45 1.02 25.34
C VAL A 281 -2.15 0.90 24.54
N GLU A 282 -1.11 0.43 25.20
CA GLU A 282 0.18 0.15 24.57
C GLU A 282 0.14 -1.27 24.00
N VAL A 283 0.34 -1.41 22.68
CA VAL A 283 0.20 -2.69 21.97
C VAL A 283 1.43 -3.09 21.16
N GLY A 284 2.52 -2.33 21.30
CA GLY A 284 3.69 -2.54 20.46
C GLY A 284 3.47 -2.08 19.01
N ARG A 285 4.42 -2.43 18.15
CA ARG A 285 4.39 -2.09 16.73
C ARG A 285 4.58 -3.32 15.85
N PRO A 286 3.52 -4.13 15.64
CA PRO A 286 3.62 -5.41 14.95
C PRO A 286 4.15 -5.31 13.50
N GLN A 287 4.06 -4.12 12.87
CA GLN A 287 4.65 -3.88 11.54
C GLN A 287 6.17 -4.01 11.52
N LEU A 288 6.83 -3.92 12.67
CA LEU A 288 8.29 -4.04 12.80
C LEU A 288 8.74 -5.48 13.03
N ALA A 289 7.82 -6.46 13.09
CA ALA A 289 8.15 -7.88 13.29
C ALA A 289 9.21 -8.44 12.31
N PRO A 290 9.30 -7.99 11.03
CA PRO A 290 10.37 -8.44 10.15
C PRO A 290 11.78 -7.96 10.55
N ILE A 291 11.92 -6.97 11.44
CA ILE A 291 13.22 -6.46 11.89
C ILE A 291 13.81 -7.41 12.93
N GLN A 292 14.99 -7.92 12.63
CA GLN A 292 15.73 -8.83 13.52
C GLN A 292 16.45 -8.05 14.62
N GLY A 293 16.33 -8.57 15.85
CA GLY A 293 17.04 -8.05 17.02
C GLY A 293 18.56 -8.18 16.91
N TRP A 294 19.27 -7.42 17.73
CA TRP A 294 20.72 -7.44 17.80
C TRP A 294 21.22 -8.66 18.59
N GLU A 295 21.90 -9.57 17.91
CA GLU A 295 22.55 -10.75 18.52
C GLU A 295 24.03 -10.50 18.84
N GLY A 296 24.51 -9.26 18.66
CA GLY A 296 25.93 -8.91 18.71
C GLY A 296 26.54 -8.72 17.31
N PRO A 297 27.83 -8.34 17.24
CA PRO A 297 28.50 -8.06 15.97
C PRO A 297 28.47 -9.26 15.05
N ARG A 298 27.87 -9.10 13.86
CA ARG A 298 28.00 -10.06 12.77
C ARG A 298 29.24 -9.68 11.98
N GLY A 299 30.23 -10.56 11.95
CA GLY A 299 31.51 -10.15 11.41
C GLY A 299 32.39 -9.47 12.43
N GLY A 300 33.11 -10.25 13.22
CA GLY A 300 34.16 -9.77 14.11
C GLY A 300 35.55 -10.10 13.55
N ALA A 301 36.61 -9.56 14.16
CA ALA A 301 37.97 -10.03 13.87
C ALA A 301 38.15 -11.56 14.03
N ALA A 302 37.23 -12.21 14.76
CA ALA A 302 37.20 -13.65 14.99
C ALA A 302 36.60 -14.48 13.84
N ASP A 303 35.77 -13.92 12.95
CA ASP A 303 35.14 -14.65 11.83
C ASP A 303 35.56 -14.13 10.43
N GLY A 304 36.39 -13.09 10.37
CA GLY A 304 36.95 -12.53 9.15
C GLY A 304 35.97 -11.77 8.26
N ARG A 305 34.76 -11.42 8.74
CA ARG A 305 33.80 -10.60 7.99
C ARG A 305 33.84 -9.12 8.44
N CYS A 306 33.39 -8.25 7.54
CA CYS A 306 33.45 -6.80 7.66
C CYS A 306 32.10 -6.26 8.19
N PRO A 307 32.05 -5.61 9.37
CA PRO A 307 30.79 -5.06 9.89
C PRO A 307 30.12 -4.12 8.91
N THR A 308 28.80 -4.14 8.85
CA THR A 308 28.02 -3.40 7.84
C THR A 308 27.36 -2.15 8.42
N VAL A 309 27.67 -0.99 7.86
CA VAL A 309 27.02 0.28 8.18
C VAL A 309 26.08 0.67 7.04
N LEU A 310 24.79 0.79 7.36
CA LEU A 310 23.78 1.34 6.46
C LEU A 310 23.75 2.85 6.57
N TYR A 311 23.97 3.56 5.47
CA TYR A 311 23.64 4.98 5.35
C TYR A 311 22.29 5.13 4.64
N ALA A 312 21.26 5.52 5.40
CA ALA A 312 19.88 5.66 4.94
C ALA A 312 19.34 7.08 5.22
N PRO A 313 19.72 8.09 4.42
CA PRO A 313 19.27 9.46 4.61
C PRO A 313 17.87 9.72 4.06
N THR A 314 17.21 10.75 4.58
CA THR A 314 16.01 11.34 3.98
C THR A 314 16.32 12.08 2.68
N TRP A 315 15.25 12.53 2.00
CA TRP A 315 15.31 13.43 0.86
C TRP A 315 15.12 14.89 1.31
N GLU A 316 15.33 15.83 0.40
CA GLU A 316 15.33 17.27 0.67
C GLU A 316 14.01 17.89 1.16
N GLY A 317 12.90 17.16 1.11
CA GLY A 317 11.58 17.69 1.44
C GLY A 317 11.07 18.69 0.39
N TRP A 318 9.88 19.26 0.66
CA TRP A 318 9.21 20.20 -0.24
C TRP A 318 9.50 21.68 0.07
N ASP A 319 9.95 21.99 1.29
CA ASP A 319 10.14 23.37 1.80
C ASP A 319 11.55 23.94 1.52
N GLY A 320 12.47 23.09 1.09
CA GLY A 320 13.84 23.47 0.75
C GLY A 320 14.75 23.69 1.96
N ASP A 321 14.36 23.27 3.16
CA ASP A 321 15.22 23.34 4.34
C ASP A 321 16.44 22.39 4.18
N PRO A 322 17.68 22.90 4.17
CA PRO A 322 18.87 22.06 4.11
C PRO A 322 19.00 21.07 5.27
N GLY A 323 18.36 21.35 6.42
CA GLY A 323 18.32 20.48 7.60
C GLY A 323 17.48 19.21 7.41
N ASN A 324 16.65 19.15 6.36
CA ASN A 324 15.79 18.00 6.10
C ASN A 324 16.54 16.72 5.77
N THR A 325 17.76 16.83 5.20
CA THR A 325 18.57 15.69 4.75
C THR A 325 20.05 15.91 4.99
N SER A 326 20.71 14.85 5.46
CA SER A 326 22.17 14.82 5.63
C SER A 326 22.92 14.79 4.31
N ILE A 327 22.29 14.40 3.20
CA ILE A 327 22.95 14.22 1.88
C ILE A 327 23.73 15.46 1.46
N MET A 328 23.14 16.64 1.64
CA MET A 328 23.69 17.88 1.11
C MET A 328 24.88 18.41 1.92
N LEU A 329 24.82 18.30 3.26
CA LEU A 329 25.77 18.96 4.16
C LEU A 329 26.78 17.99 4.78
N ALA A 330 26.40 16.73 4.99
CA ALA A 330 27.20 15.74 5.72
C ALA A 330 27.49 14.46 4.93
N GLY A 331 26.66 14.12 3.94
CA GLY A 331 26.65 12.79 3.31
C GLY A 331 28.01 12.38 2.73
N GLU A 332 28.69 13.30 2.03
CA GLU A 332 30.05 13.03 1.53
C GLU A 332 31.06 12.81 2.66
N SER A 333 30.99 13.59 3.74
CA SER A 333 31.89 13.45 4.89
C SER A 333 31.68 12.12 5.60
N ILE A 334 30.43 11.70 5.76
CA ILE A 334 30.03 10.41 6.33
C ILE A 334 30.62 9.28 5.49
N VAL A 335 30.31 9.25 4.19
CA VAL A 335 30.75 8.17 3.30
C VAL A 335 32.27 8.12 3.19
N LYS A 336 32.95 9.26 3.01
CA LYS A 336 34.42 9.33 2.95
C LYS A 336 35.10 8.73 4.18
N LYS A 337 34.50 8.88 5.37
CA LYS A 337 35.03 8.32 6.61
C LYS A 337 34.72 6.83 6.76
N LEU A 338 33.49 6.41 6.44
CA LEU A 338 33.11 5.01 6.50
C LEU A 338 33.96 4.14 5.55
N VAL A 339 34.14 4.55 4.30
CA VAL A 339 34.90 3.75 3.32
C VAL A 339 36.40 3.66 3.64
N LYS A 340 36.93 4.66 4.37
CA LYS A 340 38.34 4.71 4.84
C LYS A 340 38.54 4.18 6.26
N ALA A 341 37.50 3.65 6.89
CA ALA A 341 37.60 3.16 8.26
C ALA A 341 38.62 2.02 8.35
N ASP A 342 39.39 2.02 9.43
CA ASP A 342 40.31 0.94 9.79
C ASP A 342 40.09 0.59 11.27
N PRO A 343 39.82 -0.68 11.64
CA PRO A 343 39.49 -1.83 10.78
C PRO A 343 38.33 -1.57 9.79
N PRO A 344 38.31 -2.24 8.63
CA PRO A 344 37.34 -1.96 7.56
C PRO A 344 35.90 -2.26 7.95
N VAL A 345 34.96 -1.44 7.44
CA VAL A 345 33.49 -1.69 7.48
C VAL A 345 32.90 -1.72 6.07
N ARG A 346 31.84 -2.50 5.83
CA ARG A 346 31.02 -2.44 4.61
C ARG A 346 30.06 -1.26 4.71
N VAL A 347 29.81 -0.60 3.58
CA VAL A 347 28.88 0.54 3.49
C VAL A 347 27.77 0.17 2.52
N LEU A 348 26.54 0.22 3.01
CA LEU A 348 25.34 0.15 2.18
C LEU A 348 24.73 1.54 2.14
N TYR A 349 24.63 2.15 0.97
CA TYR A 349 23.96 3.44 0.80
C TYR A 349 22.58 3.22 0.20
N LYS A 350 21.52 3.48 0.97
CA LYS A 350 20.13 3.38 0.50
C LYS A 350 19.49 4.79 0.51
N PRO A 351 19.53 5.53 -0.61
CA PRO A 351 18.88 6.84 -0.70
C PRO A 351 17.37 6.72 -0.63
N HIS A 352 16.71 7.79 -0.21
CA HIS A 352 15.26 7.89 -0.33
C HIS A 352 14.84 7.96 -1.83
N PRO A 353 13.74 7.33 -2.26
CA PRO A 353 13.33 7.32 -3.67
C PRO A 353 13.10 8.70 -4.30
N PHE A 354 12.82 9.71 -3.47
CA PHE A 354 12.60 11.10 -3.90
C PHE A 354 13.85 11.99 -3.80
N THR A 355 15.00 11.44 -3.42
CA THR A 355 16.25 12.22 -3.35
C THR A 355 16.55 12.88 -4.70
N GLY A 356 16.71 14.20 -4.69
CA GLY A 356 17.03 14.99 -5.87
C GLY A 356 15.86 15.28 -6.82
N THR A 357 14.62 14.95 -6.44
CA THR A 357 13.42 15.24 -7.24
C THR A 357 12.97 16.69 -7.16
N VAL A 358 13.32 17.40 -6.08
CA VAL A 358 12.94 18.80 -5.85
C VAL A 358 14.15 19.72 -5.98
N LEU A 359 15.28 19.37 -5.36
CA LEU A 359 16.47 20.21 -5.35
C LEU A 359 17.59 19.62 -6.23
N PRO A 360 18.02 20.32 -7.29
CA PRO A 360 19.15 19.89 -8.14
C PRO A 360 20.46 19.70 -7.37
N LYS A 361 20.67 20.46 -6.28
CA LYS A 361 21.84 20.33 -5.41
C LYS A 361 21.83 18.99 -4.64
N ALA A 362 20.67 18.52 -4.20
CA ALA A 362 20.52 17.22 -3.57
C ALA A 362 20.81 16.09 -4.57
N ALA A 363 20.29 16.20 -5.80
CA ALA A 363 20.60 15.26 -6.88
C ALA A 363 22.12 15.21 -7.18
N ALA A 364 22.79 16.37 -7.19
CA ALA A 364 24.22 16.45 -7.40
C ALA A 364 25.03 15.84 -6.24
N ALA A 365 24.63 16.08 -5.00
CA ALA A 365 25.27 15.48 -3.82
C ALA A 365 25.09 13.96 -3.78
N HIS A 366 23.87 13.48 -4.06
CA HIS A 366 23.58 12.06 -4.21
C HIS A 366 24.50 11.37 -5.24
N ARG A 367 24.64 11.94 -6.44
CA ARG A 367 25.57 11.40 -7.46
C ARG A 367 27.03 11.33 -6.98
N ARG A 368 27.49 12.31 -6.20
CA ARG A 368 28.84 12.28 -5.62
C ARG A 368 29.00 11.20 -4.56
N ILE A 369 27.97 10.96 -3.75
CA ILE A 369 27.96 9.86 -2.77
C ILE A 369 27.98 8.51 -3.48
N VAL A 370 27.16 8.31 -4.51
CA VAL A 370 27.16 7.09 -5.36
C VAL A 370 28.57 6.83 -5.89
N ALA A 371 29.18 7.83 -6.53
CA ALA A 371 30.53 7.70 -7.07
C ALA A 371 31.59 7.34 -6.00
N LEU A 372 31.47 7.87 -4.78
CA LEU A 372 32.37 7.52 -3.67
C LEU A 372 32.22 6.06 -3.23
N VAL A 373 30.98 5.57 -3.12
CA VAL A 373 30.68 4.19 -2.73
C VAL A 373 31.18 3.21 -3.79
N GLU A 374 30.90 3.49 -5.07
CA GLU A 374 31.32 2.65 -6.19
C GLU A 374 32.84 2.63 -6.37
N ALA A 375 33.51 3.78 -6.26
CA ALA A 375 34.97 3.86 -6.32
C ALA A 375 35.62 3.04 -5.20
N ALA A 376 35.11 3.15 -3.97
CA ALA A 376 35.61 2.37 -2.84
C ALA A 376 35.37 0.85 -3.01
N ALA A 377 34.24 0.45 -3.61
CA ALA A 377 33.98 -0.96 -3.93
C ALA A 377 34.98 -1.52 -4.95
N ALA A 378 35.28 -0.73 -6.00
CA ALA A 378 36.27 -1.10 -7.01
C ALA A 378 37.69 -1.19 -6.42
N GLU A 379 38.07 -0.26 -5.54
CA GLU A 379 39.35 -0.30 -4.82
C GLU A 379 39.49 -1.58 -3.97
N ARG A 380 38.44 -1.97 -3.23
CA ARG A 380 38.45 -3.23 -2.46
C ARG A 380 38.57 -4.47 -3.32
N THR A 381 37.95 -4.46 -4.50
CA THR A 381 38.05 -5.58 -5.45
C THR A 381 39.49 -5.81 -5.93
N ALA A 382 40.29 -4.75 -6.00
CA ALA A 382 41.71 -4.84 -6.38
C ALA A 382 42.64 -5.16 -5.20
N ASP A 383 42.15 -5.13 -3.96
CA ASP A 383 42.95 -5.34 -2.76
C ASP A 383 42.87 -6.80 -2.29
N SER A 384 44.04 -7.44 -2.21
CA SER A 384 44.19 -8.86 -1.83
C SER A 384 43.64 -9.22 -0.44
N ARG A 385 43.42 -8.24 0.45
CA ARG A 385 42.79 -8.46 1.76
C ARG A 385 41.32 -8.86 1.66
N PHE A 386 40.67 -8.54 0.53
CA PHE A 386 39.24 -8.77 0.32
C PHE A 386 39.02 -9.91 -0.68
N THR A 387 38.86 -11.12 -0.17
CA THR A 387 38.64 -12.31 -0.99
C THR A 387 37.15 -12.55 -1.27
N SER A 388 36.84 -13.10 -2.44
CA SER A 388 35.49 -13.49 -2.83
C SER A 388 35.45 -14.92 -3.33
N ASP A 389 34.25 -15.52 -3.35
CA ASP A 389 33.98 -16.79 -4.03
C ASP A 389 33.15 -16.50 -5.30
N PRO A 390 33.79 -16.44 -6.49
CA PRO A 390 33.08 -16.17 -7.74
C PRO A 390 32.05 -17.26 -8.09
N ALA A 391 32.27 -18.51 -7.67
CA ALA A 391 31.36 -19.61 -7.97
C ALA A 391 30.08 -19.51 -7.14
N GLU A 392 30.19 -19.13 -5.86
CA GLU A 392 29.02 -18.82 -5.02
C GLU A 392 28.21 -17.67 -5.60
N GLN A 393 28.88 -16.58 -6.01
CA GLN A 393 28.23 -15.39 -6.54
C GLN A 393 27.51 -15.67 -7.87
N GLU A 394 28.13 -16.44 -8.76
CA GLU A 394 27.50 -16.81 -10.03
C GLU A 394 26.27 -17.70 -9.80
N LYS A 395 26.36 -18.63 -8.85
CA LYS A 395 25.20 -19.43 -8.42
C LYS A 395 24.08 -18.55 -7.86
N ALA A 396 24.40 -17.61 -6.98
CA ALA A 396 23.42 -16.70 -6.38
C ALA A 396 22.74 -15.79 -7.44
N LYS A 397 23.49 -15.31 -8.44
CA LYS A 397 22.92 -14.58 -9.59
C LYS A 397 22.00 -15.44 -10.44
N ALA A 398 22.37 -16.70 -10.68
CA ALA A 398 21.50 -17.64 -11.39
C ALA A 398 20.21 -17.94 -10.60
N ASP A 399 20.31 -18.05 -9.26
CA ASP A 399 19.15 -18.19 -8.38
C ASP A 399 18.22 -16.97 -8.46
N LEU A 400 18.75 -15.74 -8.45
CA LEU A 400 17.94 -14.52 -8.61
C LEU A 400 17.12 -14.56 -9.89
N VAL A 401 17.75 -14.82 -11.04
CA VAL A 401 17.06 -14.87 -12.34
C VAL A 401 15.95 -15.94 -12.34
N ARG A 402 16.23 -17.11 -11.75
CA ARG A 402 15.25 -18.20 -11.63
C ARG A 402 14.07 -17.81 -10.74
N ILE A 403 14.34 -17.19 -9.60
CA ILE A 403 13.33 -16.78 -8.63
C ILE A 403 12.45 -15.67 -9.22
N GLU A 404 13.07 -14.67 -9.87
CA GLU A 404 12.35 -13.58 -10.54
C GLU A 404 11.43 -14.10 -11.65
N ALA A 405 11.91 -15.04 -12.47
CA ALA A 405 11.09 -15.69 -13.49
C ALA A 405 9.88 -16.42 -12.88
N ARG A 406 10.09 -17.13 -11.76
CA ARG A 406 9.00 -17.83 -11.06
C ARG A 406 8.01 -16.86 -10.40
N ILE A 407 8.48 -15.79 -9.77
CA ILE A 407 7.60 -14.74 -9.23
C ILE A 407 6.81 -14.09 -10.36
N ALA A 408 7.42 -13.80 -11.51
CA ALA A 408 6.72 -13.22 -12.66
C ALA A 408 5.63 -14.14 -13.22
N GLU A 409 5.90 -15.45 -13.30
CA GLU A 409 4.90 -16.48 -13.64
C GLU A 409 3.75 -16.51 -12.62
N LEU A 410 4.10 -16.50 -11.33
CA LEU A 410 3.17 -16.53 -10.21
C LEU A 410 2.47 -15.21 -9.93
N VAL A 411 2.86 -14.08 -10.48
CA VAL A 411 2.09 -12.83 -10.37
C VAL A 411 1.28 -12.63 -11.64
N GLY A 412 1.79 -13.09 -12.79
CA GLY A 412 1.21 -12.89 -14.10
C GLY A 412 1.24 -11.42 -14.54
N THR A 413 0.83 -11.15 -15.78
CA THR A 413 0.72 -9.78 -16.33
C THR A 413 -0.62 -9.10 -16.01
N GLY A 414 -1.42 -9.68 -15.10
CA GLY A 414 -2.79 -9.27 -14.85
C GLY A 414 -2.86 -8.19 -13.79
N GLY A 415 -3.21 -6.96 -14.16
CA GLY A 415 -3.51 -5.95 -13.14
C GLY A 415 -4.06 -4.62 -13.62
N GLU A 416 -3.56 -4.06 -14.72
CA GLU A 416 -3.81 -2.63 -14.95
C GLU A 416 -5.07 -2.29 -15.77
N ARG A 417 -5.76 -3.29 -16.35
CA ARG A 417 -6.92 -3.06 -17.23
C ARG A 417 -8.06 -4.08 -17.08
N ALA A 418 -8.18 -4.76 -15.95
CA ALA A 418 -9.29 -5.68 -15.73
C ALA A 418 -10.59 -4.92 -15.41
N ASP A 419 -11.73 -5.45 -15.88
CA ASP A 419 -13.05 -4.93 -15.51
C ASP A 419 -13.32 -5.19 -14.01
N GLU A 420 -13.87 -4.20 -13.31
CA GLU A 420 -14.05 -4.27 -11.85
C GLU A 420 -14.99 -5.40 -11.40
N ALA A 421 -16.04 -5.69 -12.17
CA ALA A 421 -16.96 -6.77 -11.82
C ALA A 421 -16.30 -8.15 -12.01
N GLU A 422 -15.47 -8.31 -13.04
CA GLU A 422 -14.65 -9.52 -13.19
C GLU A 422 -13.62 -9.66 -12.08
N ALA A 423 -12.91 -8.57 -11.76
CA ALA A 423 -11.94 -8.56 -10.66
C ALA A 423 -12.59 -8.90 -9.31
N THR A 424 -13.83 -8.45 -9.09
CA THR A 424 -14.64 -8.79 -7.91
C THR A 424 -15.04 -10.28 -7.88
N ARG A 425 -15.37 -10.86 -9.04
CA ARG A 425 -15.71 -12.29 -9.18
C ARG A 425 -14.50 -13.20 -8.99
N ASP A 426 -13.40 -12.89 -9.66
CA ASP A 426 -12.21 -13.75 -9.74
C ASP A 426 -11.14 -13.39 -8.71
N GLY A 427 -11.41 -12.40 -7.85
CA GLY A 427 -10.46 -11.86 -6.88
C GLY A 427 -10.21 -12.73 -5.65
N VAL A 428 -10.58 -14.02 -5.67
CA VAL A 428 -10.25 -14.97 -4.59
C VAL A 428 -8.79 -15.36 -4.71
N VAL A 429 -8.00 -15.05 -3.67
CA VAL A 429 -6.58 -15.43 -3.63
C VAL A 429 -6.43 -16.95 -3.63
N ASP A 430 -5.48 -17.42 -4.41
CA ASP A 430 -4.91 -18.75 -4.24
C ASP A 430 -3.86 -18.66 -3.12
N VAL A 431 -4.21 -19.18 -1.94
CA VAL A 431 -3.38 -19.09 -0.73
C VAL A 431 -2.04 -19.78 -0.95
N ALA A 432 -2.00 -20.94 -1.62
CA ALA A 432 -0.76 -21.65 -1.88
C ALA A 432 0.16 -20.84 -2.81
N ARG A 433 -0.41 -20.19 -3.83
CA ARG A 433 0.31 -19.28 -4.72
C ARG A 433 0.82 -18.04 -3.97
N TYR A 434 0.04 -17.47 -3.06
CA TYR A 434 0.44 -16.33 -2.23
C TYR A 434 1.61 -16.69 -1.31
N GLU A 435 1.51 -17.82 -0.60
CA GLU A 435 2.57 -18.35 0.25
C GLU A 435 3.85 -18.68 -0.54
N GLU A 436 3.71 -19.24 -1.74
CA GLU A 436 4.86 -19.50 -2.63
C GLU A 436 5.57 -18.20 -3.01
N VAL A 437 4.83 -17.14 -3.38
CA VAL A 437 5.41 -15.82 -3.68
C VAL A 437 6.09 -15.22 -2.46
N ALA A 438 5.49 -15.33 -1.26
CA ALA A 438 6.09 -14.84 -0.02
C ALA A 438 7.43 -15.55 0.28
N ARG A 439 7.45 -16.88 0.17
CA ARG A 439 8.69 -17.69 0.32
C ARG A 439 9.74 -17.29 -0.71
N LEU A 440 9.36 -17.18 -1.99
CA LEU A 440 10.27 -16.80 -3.06
C LEU A 440 10.86 -15.40 -2.88
N ARG A 441 10.11 -14.45 -2.31
CA ARG A 441 10.66 -13.12 -1.95
C ARG A 441 11.72 -13.22 -0.85
N GLY A 442 11.53 -14.09 0.14
CA GLY A 442 12.55 -14.40 1.14
C GLY A 442 13.81 -14.99 0.50
N GLU A 443 13.64 -15.99 -0.37
CA GLU A 443 14.75 -16.62 -1.12
C GLU A 443 15.45 -15.63 -2.06
N TRP A 444 14.70 -14.73 -2.70
CA TRP A 444 15.25 -13.65 -3.52
C TRP A 444 16.14 -12.75 -2.68
N ASN A 445 15.69 -12.34 -1.49
CA ASN A 445 16.48 -11.48 -0.60
C ASN A 445 17.78 -12.18 -0.15
N GLU A 446 17.72 -13.46 0.21
CA GLU A 446 18.91 -14.24 0.55
C GLU A 446 19.88 -14.40 -0.64
N ALA A 447 19.36 -14.67 -1.83
CA ALA A 447 20.16 -14.76 -3.05
C ALA A 447 20.77 -13.39 -3.43
N TYR A 448 20.04 -12.30 -3.21
CA TYR A 448 20.52 -10.93 -3.47
C TYR A 448 21.78 -10.65 -2.67
N TRP A 449 21.76 -10.86 -1.35
CA TRP A 449 22.91 -10.59 -0.49
C TRP A 449 24.10 -11.53 -0.73
N ARG A 450 23.88 -12.72 -1.30
CA ARG A 450 24.95 -13.66 -1.70
C ARG A 450 25.48 -13.41 -3.12
N SER A 451 24.81 -12.61 -3.94
CA SER A 451 25.22 -12.31 -5.32
C SER A 451 26.49 -11.46 -5.42
N PHE A 452 27.00 -11.00 -4.28
CA PHE A 452 28.21 -10.20 -4.14
C PHE A 452 28.94 -10.48 -2.81
N PRO A 453 30.24 -10.17 -2.70
CA PRO A 453 31.01 -10.41 -1.48
C PRO A 453 30.47 -9.62 -0.28
N ALA A 454 30.53 -10.22 0.91
CA ALA A 454 30.03 -9.62 2.16
C ALA A 454 30.80 -8.36 2.61
N TRP A 455 31.93 -8.02 1.99
CA TRP A 455 32.71 -6.80 2.24
C TRP A 455 32.46 -5.69 1.22
N GLU A 456 31.75 -5.97 0.12
CA GLU A 456 31.59 -5.05 -1.00
C GLU A 456 30.67 -3.88 -0.60
N HIS A 457 31.14 -2.65 -0.82
CA HIS A 457 30.30 -1.48 -0.66
C HIS A 457 29.21 -1.45 -1.75
N ARG A 458 27.98 -1.04 -1.42
CA ARG A 458 26.88 -1.04 -2.37
C ARG A 458 25.99 0.17 -2.26
N VAL A 459 25.51 0.63 -3.41
CA VAL A 459 24.36 1.54 -3.52
C VAL A 459 23.12 0.66 -3.75
N ILE A 460 22.10 0.86 -2.94
CA ILE A 460 20.85 0.10 -2.97
C ILE A 460 19.76 1.00 -3.53
N GLU A 461 19.56 0.96 -4.84
CA GLU A 461 18.51 1.71 -5.54
C GLU A 461 17.28 0.84 -5.80
N GLY A 462 16.12 1.47 -5.93
CA GLY A 462 14.86 0.78 -6.22
C GLY A 462 14.09 0.29 -4.99
N ALA A 463 13.01 -0.46 -5.26
CA ALA A 463 12.07 -0.92 -4.24
C ALA A 463 12.58 -2.15 -3.45
N GLU A 464 13.43 -2.98 -4.08
CA GLU A 464 14.00 -4.18 -3.49
C GLU A 464 15.55 -4.13 -3.55
N PRO A 465 16.26 -4.63 -2.52
CA PRO A 465 15.74 -5.13 -1.24
C PRO A 465 15.05 -4.03 -0.43
N ARG A 466 14.09 -4.43 0.41
CA ARG A 466 13.31 -3.50 1.22
C ARG A 466 14.22 -2.85 2.25
N LEU A 467 13.75 -1.76 2.84
CA LEU A 467 14.49 -1.07 3.89
C LEU A 467 14.79 -1.98 5.10
N TYR A 468 13.82 -2.79 5.54
CA TYR A 468 14.00 -3.70 6.67
C TYR A 468 14.96 -4.85 6.34
N ASP A 469 15.03 -5.30 5.08
CA ASP A 469 16.06 -6.24 4.65
C ASP A 469 17.46 -5.64 4.79
N CYS A 470 17.60 -4.35 4.46
CA CYS A 470 18.85 -3.62 4.66
C CYS A 470 19.18 -3.48 6.16
N PHE A 471 18.19 -3.24 7.03
CA PHE A 471 18.39 -3.25 8.48
C PHE A 471 18.90 -4.61 8.95
N ASN A 472 18.30 -5.68 8.44
CA ASN A 472 18.59 -7.04 8.83
C ASN A 472 19.97 -7.50 8.38
N VAL A 473 20.61 -6.91 7.37
CA VAL A 473 22.02 -7.22 7.02
C VAL A 473 23.03 -6.22 7.59
N SER A 474 22.56 -5.18 8.27
CA SER A 474 23.40 -4.14 8.83
C SER A 474 23.64 -4.34 10.32
N ASP A 475 24.78 -3.84 10.79
CA ASP A 475 25.24 -3.88 12.18
C ASP A 475 25.13 -2.51 12.84
N ALA A 476 25.14 -1.44 12.05
CA ALA A 476 24.74 -0.10 12.47
C ALA A 476 24.08 0.68 11.34
N MET A 477 23.44 1.79 11.71
CA MET A 477 22.88 2.74 10.76
C MET A 477 23.39 4.17 11.01
N VAL A 478 23.62 4.90 9.92
CA VAL A 478 23.74 6.36 9.91
C VAL A 478 22.53 6.93 9.17
N SER A 479 21.89 7.93 9.76
CA SER A 479 20.75 8.63 9.15
C SER A 479 20.71 10.10 9.59
N ASP A 480 19.59 10.75 9.37
CA ASP A 480 19.19 12.10 9.78
C ASP A 480 17.80 12.01 10.46
N ILE A 481 17.09 13.12 10.61
CA ILE A 481 15.77 13.12 11.27
C ILE A 481 14.75 12.38 10.39
N SER A 482 14.53 11.10 10.69
CA SER A 482 13.70 10.21 9.87
C SER A 482 12.87 9.26 10.71
N SER A 483 11.65 8.95 10.26
CA SER A 483 10.85 7.85 10.82
C SER A 483 11.55 6.49 10.66
N VAL A 484 12.48 6.37 9.70
CA VAL A 484 13.38 5.23 9.51
C VAL A 484 14.22 4.96 10.77
N VAL A 485 14.62 6.00 11.51
CA VAL A 485 15.36 5.85 12.78
C VAL A 485 14.48 5.19 13.83
N SER A 486 13.21 5.61 13.95
CA SER A 486 12.25 5.00 14.88
C SER A 486 12.01 3.52 14.58
N ASP A 487 12.01 3.13 13.31
CA ASP A 487 11.91 1.71 12.92
C ASP A 487 13.19 0.94 13.25
N PHE A 488 14.37 1.52 12.95
CA PHE A 488 15.66 0.86 13.20
C PHE A 488 15.92 0.59 14.68
N ILE A 489 15.39 1.42 15.59
CA ILE A 489 15.47 1.21 17.04
C ILE A 489 14.91 -0.17 17.46
N ALA A 490 13.95 -0.73 16.72
CA ALA A 490 13.44 -2.08 17.00
C ALA A 490 14.54 -3.16 16.96
N SER A 491 15.57 -2.95 16.13
CA SER A 491 16.71 -3.87 16.04
C SER A 491 17.61 -3.83 17.28
N GLY A 492 17.59 -2.77 18.08
CA GLY A 492 18.52 -2.56 19.22
C GLY A 492 19.97 -2.22 18.81
N LYS A 493 20.26 -2.17 17.51
CA LYS A 493 21.61 -1.95 16.96
C LYS A 493 22.10 -0.51 17.18
N PRO A 494 23.42 -0.28 17.27
CA PRO A 494 23.99 1.07 17.31
C PRO A 494 23.56 1.91 16.10
N TYR A 495 23.30 3.19 16.32
CA TYR A 495 22.97 4.12 15.24
C TYR A 495 23.47 5.54 15.51
N ALA A 496 23.65 6.29 14.43
CA ALA A 496 24.05 7.68 14.45
C ALA A 496 23.08 8.55 13.64
N VAL A 497 22.84 9.76 14.13
CA VAL A 497 21.93 10.72 13.49
C VAL A 497 22.66 12.04 13.29
N THR A 498 22.53 12.61 12.09
CA THR A 498 23.21 13.83 11.71
C THR A 498 22.39 15.07 12.09
N ASP A 499 22.97 15.96 12.89
CA ASP A 499 22.46 17.32 13.11
C ASP A 499 22.89 18.22 11.95
N SER A 500 22.16 18.14 10.84
CA SER A 500 22.49 18.88 9.61
C SER A 500 22.24 20.39 9.77
N ALA A 501 21.26 20.75 10.61
CA ALA A 501 20.91 22.14 10.91
C ALA A 501 21.90 22.82 11.87
N GLY A 502 22.70 22.03 12.60
CA GLY A 502 23.71 22.55 13.53
C GLY A 502 23.09 23.22 14.76
N VAL A 503 21.94 22.73 15.23
CA VAL A 503 21.25 23.28 16.41
C VAL A 503 21.97 22.94 17.72
N GLY A 504 22.87 21.95 17.68
CA GLY A 504 23.66 21.49 18.82
C GLY A 504 23.05 20.27 19.52
N VAL A 505 23.90 19.43 20.09
CA VAL A 505 23.53 18.10 20.61
C VAL A 505 22.36 18.12 21.59
N GLU A 506 22.40 19.00 22.60
CA GLU A 506 21.37 19.10 23.63
C GLU A 506 20.01 19.55 23.07
N GLU A 507 20.04 20.57 22.21
CA GLU A 507 18.85 21.07 21.52
C GLU A 507 18.26 19.99 20.60
N PHE A 508 19.13 19.31 19.85
CA PHE A 508 18.76 18.27 18.90
C PHE A 508 18.07 17.08 19.61
N LYS A 509 18.61 16.64 20.75
CA LYS A 509 18.01 15.60 21.60
C LYS A 509 16.70 16.04 22.26
N ARG A 510 16.56 17.32 22.60
CA ARG A 510 15.30 17.85 23.15
C ARG A 510 14.19 17.84 22.10
N GLN A 511 14.51 18.21 20.86
CA GLN A 511 13.55 18.29 19.76
C GLN A 511 13.15 16.92 19.20
N ASN A 512 13.99 15.88 19.34
CA ASN A 512 13.78 14.59 18.69
C ASN A 512 13.95 13.43 19.68
N THR A 513 12.88 12.71 20.00
CA THR A 513 12.94 11.61 20.99
C THR A 513 13.82 10.47 20.50
N ALA A 514 13.70 10.10 19.21
CA ALA A 514 14.44 9.00 18.60
C ALA A 514 15.97 9.21 18.56
N VAL A 515 16.50 10.41 18.80
CA VAL A 515 17.95 10.68 18.75
C VAL A 515 18.62 10.65 20.14
N ARG A 516 17.85 10.48 21.21
CA ARG A 516 18.36 10.52 22.60
C ARG A 516 19.45 9.49 22.86
N ALA A 517 19.33 8.31 22.27
CA ALA A 517 20.27 7.20 22.37
C ALA A 517 21.14 7.01 21.10
N ALA A 518 21.28 8.04 20.28
CA ALA A 518 22.08 8.03 19.06
C ALA A 518 23.44 8.72 19.26
N VAL A 519 24.44 8.31 18.48
CA VAL A 519 25.65 9.12 18.25
C VAL A 519 25.26 10.32 17.37
N ILE A 520 25.41 11.54 17.87
CA ILE A 520 25.05 12.75 17.10
C ILE A 520 26.25 13.17 16.23
N LEU A 521 26.05 13.19 14.91
CA LEU A 521 27.07 13.59 13.96
C LEU A 521 26.93 15.07 13.61
N SER A 522 28.06 15.78 13.64
CA SER A 522 28.18 17.08 12.97
C SER A 522 28.22 16.91 11.44
N ASN A 523 28.07 18.00 10.69
CA ASN A 523 28.27 17.98 9.22
C ASN A 523 29.68 17.50 8.78
N SER A 524 30.66 17.57 9.69
CA SER A 524 31.98 16.99 9.45
C SER A 524 32.03 15.48 9.68
N ALA A 525 31.07 14.90 10.41
CA ALA A 525 31.01 13.51 10.87
C ALA A 525 32.26 13.08 11.67
N LYS A 526 32.85 13.96 12.48
CA LYS A 526 34.06 13.63 13.30
C LYS A 526 33.75 12.65 14.43
N GLU A 527 32.49 12.58 14.84
CA GLU A 527 31.97 11.74 15.92
C GLU A 527 31.75 10.28 15.49
N LEU A 528 31.90 9.98 14.19
CA LEU A 528 31.62 8.66 13.61
C LEU A 528 32.44 7.53 14.24
N GLY A 529 33.63 7.82 14.79
CA GLY A 529 34.44 6.85 15.52
C GLY A 529 33.67 6.17 16.65
N ALA A 530 32.87 6.92 17.42
CA ALA A 530 32.07 6.37 18.52
C ALA A 530 31.04 5.33 18.06
N LEU A 531 30.45 5.52 16.87
CA LEU A 531 29.57 4.51 16.27
C LEU A 531 30.35 3.25 15.88
N LEU A 532 31.51 3.43 15.25
CA LEU A 532 32.33 2.31 14.79
C LEU A 532 32.88 1.49 15.95
N ASP A 533 33.24 2.14 17.06
CA ASP A 533 33.70 1.46 18.28
C ASP A 533 32.58 0.59 18.86
N ALA A 534 31.36 1.13 18.99
CA ALA A 534 30.18 0.38 19.45
C ALA A 534 29.83 -0.83 18.56
N VAL A 535 30.03 -0.71 17.24
CA VAL A 535 29.79 -1.80 16.28
C VAL A 535 30.81 -2.92 16.42
N ARG A 536 32.07 -2.57 16.67
CA ARG A 536 33.19 -3.52 16.72
C ARG A 536 33.26 -4.26 18.04
N ASP A 537 32.95 -3.56 19.13
CA ASP A 537 33.00 -4.09 20.48
C ASP A 537 31.76 -3.65 21.26
N PRO A 538 30.84 -4.57 21.59
CA PRO A 538 29.69 -4.26 22.43
C PRO A 538 30.06 -3.65 23.79
N ALA A 539 31.26 -3.93 24.32
CA ALA A 539 31.73 -3.32 25.57
C ALA A 539 32.11 -1.84 25.42
N ALA A 540 32.40 -1.39 24.20
CA ALA A 540 32.67 0.01 23.88
C ALA A 540 31.39 0.81 23.60
N ASP A 541 30.22 0.15 23.59
CA ASP A 541 28.94 0.78 23.30
C ASP A 541 28.33 1.47 24.53
N ALA A 542 28.74 2.70 24.76
CA ALA A 542 28.26 3.53 25.87
C ALA A 542 26.74 3.84 25.81
N LEU A 543 26.07 3.64 24.67
CA LEU A 543 24.66 3.96 24.47
C LEU A 543 23.76 2.72 24.46
N ALA A 544 24.29 1.52 24.74
CA ALA A 544 23.53 0.28 24.67
C ALA A 544 22.31 0.27 25.63
N GLU A 545 22.51 0.64 26.89
CA GLU A 545 21.42 0.72 27.88
C GLU A 545 20.41 1.82 27.54
N ASP A 546 20.89 3.01 27.14
CA ASP A 546 20.03 4.10 26.69
C ASP A 546 19.16 3.68 25.48
N ARG A 547 19.73 2.90 24.55
CA ARG A 547 18.97 2.38 23.39
C ARG A 547 17.93 1.35 23.81
N LYS A 548 18.25 0.50 24.79
CA LYS A 548 17.29 -0.47 25.34
C LYS A 548 16.12 0.23 26.03
N GLU A 549 16.40 1.22 26.89
CA GLU A 549 15.38 2.03 27.55
C GLU A 549 14.54 2.79 26.52
N LEU A 550 15.18 3.42 25.52
CA LEU A 550 14.48 4.15 24.47
C LEU A 550 13.60 3.24 23.62
N LYS A 551 14.07 2.04 23.28
CA LYS A 551 13.30 1.03 22.55
C LYS A 551 12.05 0.64 23.35
N GLU A 552 12.18 0.30 24.62
CA GLU A 552 11.05 -0.07 25.47
C GLU A 552 10.07 1.10 25.64
N TYR A 553 10.58 2.32 25.80
CA TYR A 553 9.77 3.53 25.90
C TYR A 553 8.95 3.81 24.62
N LEU A 554 9.56 3.64 23.44
CA LEU A 554 8.93 3.93 22.15
C LEU A 554 8.02 2.80 21.65
N LEU A 555 8.43 1.54 21.83
CA LEU A 555 7.84 0.38 21.16
C LEU A 555 7.28 -0.67 22.11
N GLY A 556 7.41 -0.47 23.43
CA GLY A 556 7.01 -1.46 24.43
C GLY A 556 8.03 -2.58 24.60
N PRO A 557 7.71 -3.59 25.43
CA PRO A 557 8.61 -4.70 25.71
C PRO A 557 8.76 -5.65 24.51
N ASP A 558 9.89 -6.38 24.47
CA ASP A 558 10.16 -7.41 23.46
C ASP A 558 9.33 -8.69 23.67
N ASP A 559 9.01 -9.01 24.93
CA ASP A 559 8.19 -10.16 25.31
C ASP A 559 7.05 -9.72 26.25
N PRO A 560 5.78 -10.08 25.98
CA PRO A 560 5.31 -10.75 24.76
C PRO A 560 5.53 -9.89 23.51
N THR A 561 5.69 -10.52 22.34
CA THR A 561 5.90 -9.82 21.06
C THR A 561 4.78 -8.83 20.75
N SER A 562 5.05 -7.80 19.93
CA SER A 562 4.01 -6.82 19.57
C SER A 562 2.76 -7.44 18.95
N ILE A 563 2.87 -8.52 18.16
CA ILE A 563 1.68 -9.19 17.61
C ILE A 563 0.88 -9.92 18.69
N GLN A 564 1.54 -10.52 19.68
CA GLN A 564 0.87 -11.14 20.83
C GLN A 564 0.19 -10.08 21.72
N GLN A 565 0.83 -8.93 21.93
CA GLN A 565 0.23 -7.79 22.62
C GLN A 565 -1.01 -7.28 21.87
N PHE A 566 -0.91 -7.12 20.56
CA PHE A 566 -2.03 -6.71 19.70
C PHE A 566 -3.20 -7.70 19.74
N ASN A 567 -2.94 -9.00 19.59
CA ASN A 567 -3.98 -10.05 19.71
C ASN A 567 -4.62 -10.07 21.09
N THR A 568 -3.82 -9.91 22.16
CA THR A 568 -4.33 -9.81 23.53
C THR A 568 -5.25 -8.59 23.69
N ALA A 569 -4.88 -7.44 23.14
CA ALA A 569 -5.71 -6.24 23.16
C ALA A 569 -7.03 -6.42 22.39
N VAL A 570 -6.99 -7.06 21.20
CA VAL A 570 -8.20 -7.42 20.44
C VAL A 570 -9.10 -8.36 21.24
N ALA A 571 -8.54 -9.39 21.88
CA ALA A 571 -9.30 -10.35 22.68
C ALA A 571 -9.94 -9.68 23.91
N ASN A 572 -9.21 -8.81 24.62
CA ASN A 572 -9.72 -8.05 25.76
C ASN A 572 -10.88 -7.12 25.37
N LEU A 573 -10.75 -6.40 24.25
CA LEU A 573 -11.84 -5.56 23.74
C LEU A 573 -13.05 -6.39 23.30
N THR A 574 -12.83 -7.56 22.72
CA THR A 574 -13.89 -8.50 22.34
C THR A 574 -14.71 -8.89 23.56
N LEU A 575 -14.07 -9.28 24.66
CA LEU A 575 -14.75 -9.59 25.93
C LEU A 575 -15.51 -8.38 26.50
N LYS A 576 -14.95 -7.17 26.41
CA LYS A 576 -15.63 -5.94 26.83
C LYS A 576 -16.89 -5.67 25.98
N ALA A 577 -16.81 -5.88 24.67
CA ALA A 577 -17.94 -5.73 23.75
C ALA A 577 -19.05 -6.74 24.04
N ASP A 578 -18.72 -8.02 24.20
CA ASP A 578 -19.68 -9.07 24.54
C ASP A 578 -20.37 -8.81 25.88
N THR A 579 -19.60 -8.47 26.92
CA THR A 579 -20.14 -8.15 28.25
C THR A 579 -21.13 -6.98 28.18
N ARG A 580 -20.79 -5.94 27.41
CA ARG A 580 -21.69 -4.80 27.19
C ARG A 580 -22.98 -5.25 26.49
N ASN A 581 -22.88 -6.02 25.41
CA ASN A 581 -24.00 -6.43 24.58
C ASN A 581 -24.99 -7.29 25.38
N LEU A 582 -24.50 -8.32 26.08
CA LEU A 582 -25.29 -9.14 27.00
C LEU A 582 -25.99 -8.30 28.08
N GLY A 583 -25.28 -7.30 28.62
CA GLY A 583 -25.83 -6.37 29.61
C GLY A 583 -26.89 -5.42 29.06
N GLN A 584 -26.91 -5.13 27.75
CA GLN A 584 -27.97 -4.37 27.09
C GLN A 584 -29.18 -5.25 26.77
N GLU A 585 -28.96 -6.45 26.25
CA GLU A 585 -30.02 -7.43 25.98
C GLU A 585 -30.79 -7.78 27.26
N SER A 586 -30.07 -8.04 28.36
CA SER A 586 -30.67 -8.31 29.67
C SER A 586 -31.51 -7.14 30.18
N ARG A 587 -31.07 -5.90 29.95
CA ARG A 587 -31.83 -4.69 30.33
C ARG A 587 -33.06 -4.47 29.46
N ALA A 588 -32.94 -4.71 28.15
CA ALA A 588 -34.06 -4.61 27.22
C ALA A 588 -35.16 -5.64 27.56
N ALA A 589 -34.75 -6.89 27.82
CA ALA A 589 -35.64 -7.96 28.28
C ALA A 589 -36.31 -7.62 29.62
N ALA A 590 -35.56 -7.08 30.59
CA ALA A 590 -36.11 -6.68 31.89
C ALA A 590 -37.04 -5.46 31.80
N ALA A 591 -36.82 -4.56 30.85
CA ALA A 591 -37.66 -3.38 30.63
C ALA A 591 -38.95 -3.68 29.83
N GLY A 592 -39.19 -4.93 29.42
CA GLY A 592 -40.33 -5.31 28.59
C GLY A 592 -40.37 -4.57 27.24
N THR A 593 -39.21 -4.09 26.77
CA THR A 593 -39.11 -3.40 25.49
C THR A 593 -39.03 -4.48 24.40
N PRO A 594 -39.98 -4.51 23.44
CA PRO A 594 -39.94 -5.51 22.38
C PRO A 594 -38.61 -5.44 21.63
N GLY A 595 -38.05 -6.59 21.25
CA GLY A 595 -36.84 -6.64 20.42
C GLY A 595 -37.04 -5.91 19.09
N ALA A 596 -35.97 -5.49 18.42
CA ALA A 596 -36.06 -4.84 17.10
C ALA A 596 -36.84 -5.69 16.07
N ASP A 597 -36.76 -7.02 16.20
CA ASP A 597 -37.51 -7.96 15.36
C ASP A 597 -39.02 -7.95 15.67
N GLU A 598 -39.43 -7.85 16.94
CA GLU A 598 -40.84 -7.75 17.36
C GLU A 598 -41.48 -6.41 16.94
N LEU A 599 -40.69 -5.33 16.90
CA LEU A 599 -41.12 -4.04 16.34
C LEU A 599 -41.34 -4.09 14.83
N SER A 600 -40.54 -4.88 14.10
CA SER A 600 -40.72 -5.09 12.66
C SER A 600 -41.98 -5.90 12.35
N ASP A 601 -42.28 -6.93 13.15
CA ASP A 601 -43.49 -7.74 13.03
C ASP A 601 -44.75 -6.95 13.43
N ALA A 602 -44.67 -6.12 14.48
CA ALA A 602 -45.77 -5.26 14.91
C ALA A 602 -46.12 -4.17 13.90
N LEU A 603 -45.14 -3.67 13.13
CA LEU A 603 -45.35 -2.68 12.06
C LEU A 603 -45.81 -3.31 10.73
N SER A 604 -45.65 -4.62 10.58
CA SER A 604 -46.04 -5.37 9.38
C SER A 604 -47.46 -5.95 9.44
N ALA A 605 -48.09 -5.92 10.61
CA ALA A 605 -49.48 -6.36 10.78
C ALA A 605 -50.45 -5.36 10.14
N GLN A 606 -51.11 -5.77 9.04
CA GLN A 606 -52.20 -4.98 8.44
C GLN A 606 -53.36 -4.77 9.43
N PRO A 607 -54.01 -3.59 9.45
CA PRO A 607 -55.17 -3.37 10.29
C PRO A 607 -56.34 -4.27 9.85
N PRO A 608 -57.15 -4.79 10.79
CA PRO A 608 -58.30 -5.62 10.44
C PRO A 608 -59.32 -4.80 9.64
N THR A 609 -59.74 -5.36 8.51
CA THR A 609 -60.86 -4.86 7.71
C THR A 609 -62.14 -4.86 8.53
N ALA A 610 -62.74 -3.69 8.72
CA ALA A 610 -64.16 -3.51 9.00
C ALA A 610 -64.63 -2.23 8.29
#